data_AF-A0A2W0BLG6-F1
#
_entry.id   AF-A0A2W0BLG6-F1
#
_cell.length_a   1.000
_cell.length_b   1.000
_cell.length_c   1.000
_cell.angle_alpha   90.00
_cell.angle_beta   90.00
_cell.angle_gamma   90.00
#
_symmetry.space_group_name_H-M   'P 1'
#
loop_
_entity.id
_entity.type
_entity.pdbx_description
1 polymer ?
#
loop_
_entity_poly.entity_id
_entity_poly.type
_entity_poly.pdbx_seq_one_letter_code
_entity_poly.pdbx_strand_id
1 'polypeptide(L)'
;MRKLLAFGFFVLLAFGAWIGFCLAVPAGPTQQTFVEFKSGSSARHIASELKQAGIIRSRSAFLLLHLLRHGSLKAGEYEFDHPERLTEVYRHLAHGDTYARVLVVPEGYNIFDIATAVEKLGIDSQQNFLEQARSQIALVRDIDSRVPTLEGYLYPDTYRFSRKQKAPDVIAAMVKRFHQEAHAIGLTGDVHSVVTMASIVEKETAVPDERPVVAGVFYNRLAQHVALDTDPTVIYAALLANRYRGTIYASDLRYTSPYNTYRNPGLPPGPISNPGKDSLMAAMHPAKTDYLYFVSDNQGHHRFSKTLEEHQKNVAAYRHAVGEGN
;
A
#
# COMPACT_ATOMS: atom_id res chain seq x y z
N MET A 1 -53.59 -27.93 38.67
CA MET A 1 -52.14 -27.71 38.81
C MET A 1 -51.29 -28.56 37.84
N ARG A 2 -51.41 -29.90 37.78
CA ARG A 2 -50.62 -30.74 36.84
C ARG A 2 -50.75 -30.35 35.36
N LYS A 3 -51.95 -29.98 34.87
CA LYS A 3 -52.15 -29.54 33.48
C LYS A 3 -51.45 -28.21 33.15
N LEU A 4 -51.38 -27.28 34.11
CA LEU A 4 -50.68 -26.00 33.96
C LEU A 4 -49.15 -26.19 33.96
N LEU A 5 -48.64 -27.07 34.83
CA LEU A 5 -47.22 -27.43 34.86
C LEU A 5 -46.79 -28.17 33.57
N ALA A 6 -47.61 -29.10 33.08
CA ALA A 6 -47.35 -29.81 31.82
C ALA A 6 -47.38 -28.86 30.61
N PHE A 7 -48.31 -27.91 30.58
CA PHE A 7 -48.37 -26.86 29.55
C PHE A 7 -47.12 -25.96 29.59
N GLY A 8 -46.71 -25.50 30.78
CA GLY A 8 -45.49 -24.71 30.94
C GLY A 8 -44.22 -25.44 30.48
N PHE A 9 -44.11 -26.73 30.79
CA PHE A 9 -43.00 -27.57 30.32
C PHE A 9 -42.98 -27.72 28.79
N PHE A 10 -44.13 -27.92 28.16
CA PHE A 10 -44.23 -28.03 26.69
C PHE A 10 -43.85 -26.71 26.00
N VAL A 11 -44.28 -25.56 26.54
CA VAL A 11 -43.89 -24.24 26.03
C VAL A 11 -42.38 -24.04 26.14
N LEU A 12 -41.76 -24.48 27.24
CA LEU A 12 -40.32 -24.37 27.45
C LEU A 12 -39.53 -25.27 26.49
N LEU A 13 -39.99 -26.50 26.25
CA LEU A 13 -39.42 -27.40 25.23
C LEU A 13 -39.57 -26.85 23.81
N ALA A 14 -40.74 -26.32 23.46
CA ALA A 14 -40.97 -25.71 22.15
C ALA A 14 -40.09 -24.47 21.94
N PHE A 15 -39.93 -23.65 22.98
CA PHE A 15 -39.03 -22.50 22.97
C PHE A 15 -37.56 -22.91 22.86
N GLY A 16 -37.14 -23.97 23.58
CA GLY A 16 -35.82 -24.55 23.47
C GLY A 16 -35.52 -25.11 22.08
N ALA A 17 -36.47 -25.86 21.50
CA ALA A 17 -36.37 -26.37 20.14
C ALA A 17 -36.31 -25.24 19.10
N TRP A 18 -37.09 -24.19 19.28
CA TRP A 18 -37.07 -23.00 18.43
C TRP A 18 -35.73 -22.25 18.48
N ILE A 19 -35.16 -22.07 19.67
CA ILE A 19 -33.82 -21.49 19.85
C ILE A 19 -32.77 -22.38 19.20
N GLY A 20 -32.83 -23.70 19.44
CA GLY A 20 -31.93 -24.68 18.83
C GLY A 20 -31.96 -24.61 17.30
N PHE A 21 -33.15 -24.53 16.71
CA PHE A 21 -33.34 -24.34 15.27
C PHE A 21 -32.72 -23.03 14.78
N CYS A 22 -32.96 -21.92 15.48
CA CYS A 22 -32.41 -20.61 15.12
C CYS A 22 -30.87 -20.54 15.23
N LEU A 23 -30.27 -21.33 16.13
CA LEU A 23 -28.82 -21.41 16.29
C LEU A 23 -28.16 -22.33 15.25
N ALA A 24 -28.82 -23.44 14.91
CA ALA A 24 -28.25 -24.50 14.08
C ALA A 24 -28.46 -24.28 12.58
N VAL A 25 -29.60 -23.71 12.18
CA VAL A 25 -29.92 -23.53 10.76
C VAL A 25 -29.31 -22.21 10.27
N PRO A 26 -28.47 -22.24 9.22
CA PRO A 26 -27.89 -21.03 8.65
C PRO A 26 -28.96 -20.07 8.16
N ALA A 27 -28.74 -18.79 8.37
CA ALA A 27 -29.56 -17.69 7.90
C ALA A 27 -28.64 -16.65 7.30
N GLY A 28 -29.10 -15.95 6.28
CA GLY A 28 -28.31 -14.90 5.70
C GLY A 28 -28.84 -14.46 4.36
N PRO A 29 -28.19 -13.45 3.79
CA PRO A 29 -28.63 -12.84 2.56
C PRO A 29 -28.28 -13.76 1.38
N THR A 30 -29.04 -13.62 0.29
CA THR A 30 -28.76 -14.29 -0.99
C THR A 30 -27.80 -13.50 -1.87
N GLN A 31 -27.47 -12.28 -1.46
CA GLN A 31 -26.54 -11.36 -2.13
C GLN A 31 -25.59 -10.76 -1.08
N GLN A 32 -24.41 -10.35 -1.54
CA GLN A 32 -23.41 -9.67 -0.72
C GLN A 32 -24.03 -8.47 0.01
N THR A 33 -24.12 -8.56 1.33
CA THR A 33 -24.75 -7.54 2.18
C THR A 33 -23.75 -7.04 3.20
N PHE A 34 -23.68 -5.72 3.34
CA PHE A 34 -22.78 -5.07 4.29
C PHE A 34 -23.59 -4.44 5.42
N VAL A 35 -23.17 -4.69 6.66
CA VAL A 35 -23.80 -4.10 7.84
C VAL A 35 -22.73 -3.39 8.67
N GLU A 36 -22.98 -2.11 8.98
CA GLU A 36 -22.05 -1.27 9.72
C GLU A 36 -22.57 -1.02 11.14
N PHE A 37 -21.71 -1.27 12.11
CA PHE A 37 -21.99 -1.00 13.53
C PHE A 37 -21.09 0.11 14.03
N LYS A 38 -21.70 1.19 14.54
CA LYS A 38 -20.98 2.31 15.15
C LYS A 38 -20.42 1.91 16.52
N SER A 39 -19.32 2.54 16.93
CA SER A 39 -18.77 2.36 18.27
C SER A 39 -19.81 2.75 19.33
N GLY A 40 -19.92 1.95 20.38
CA GLY A 40 -20.95 2.12 21.41
C GLY A 40 -22.34 1.55 21.07
N SER A 41 -22.52 0.88 19.92
CA SER A 41 -23.79 0.24 19.59
C SER A 41 -24.16 -0.85 20.60
N SER A 42 -25.39 -0.81 21.13
CA SER A 42 -25.87 -1.84 22.06
C SER A 42 -26.08 -3.18 21.35
N ALA A 43 -25.92 -4.30 22.07
CA ALA A 43 -26.21 -5.64 21.53
C ALA A 43 -27.65 -5.77 20.99
N ARG A 44 -28.60 -5.02 21.57
CA ARG A 44 -30.00 -4.94 21.09
C ARG A 44 -30.11 -4.26 19.75
N HIS A 45 -29.35 -3.20 19.52
CA HIS A 45 -29.33 -2.49 18.25
C HIS A 45 -28.67 -3.35 17.18
N ILE A 46 -27.49 -3.93 17.47
CA ILE A 46 -26.79 -4.87 16.57
C ILE A 46 -27.72 -6.01 16.13
N ALA A 47 -28.39 -6.65 17.09
CA ALA A 47 -29.33 -7.73 16.80
C ALA A 47 -30.57 -7.30 15.99
N SER A 48 -30.95 -6.02 16.07
CA SER A 48 -32.04 -5.46 15.26
C SER A 48 -31.59 -5.25 13.82
N GLU A 49 -30.45 -4.59 13.62
CA GLU A 49 -29.85 -4.35 12.31
C GLU A 49 -29.56 -5.66 11.57
N LEU A 50 -28.96 -6.65 12.25
CA LEU A 50 -28.71 -7.98 11.66
C LEU A 50 -30.00 -8.68 11.21
N LYS A 51 -31.09 -8.52 11.96
CA LYS A 51 -32.38 -9.11 11.57
C LYS A 51 -33.01 -8.36 10.40
N GLN A 52 -32.95 -7.02 10.42
CA GLN A 52 -33.49 -6.18 9.34
C GLN A 52 -32.75 -6.41 8.02
N ALA A 53 -31.42 -6.58 8.08
CA ALA A 53 -30.59 -6.95 6.94
C ALA A 53 -30.71 -8.43 6.52
N GLY A 54 -31.56 -9.23 7.18
CA GLY A 54 -31.77 -10.64 6.85
C GLY A 54 -30.62 -11.57 7.20
N ILE A 55 -29.59 -11.09 7.93
CA ILE A 55 -28.42 -11.87 8.35
C ILE A 55 -28.82 -12.92 9.39
N ILE A 56 -29.75 -12.59 10.28
CA ILE A 56 -30.22 -13.51 11.34
C ILE A 56 -31.74 -13.63 11.34
N ARG A 57 -32.25 -14.83 11.69
CA ARG A 57 -33.70 -15.06 11.83
C ARG A 57 -34.32 -14.39 13.06
N SER A 58 -33.58 -14.33 14.16
CA SER A 58 -34.13 -13.97 15.46
C SER A 58 -33.19 -13.09 16.29
N ARG A 59 -33.67 -11.87 16.57
CA ARG A 59 -33.08 -10.93 17.52
C ARG A 59 -32.93 -11.54 18.92
N SER A 60 -33.96 -12.24 19.39
CA SER A 60 -33.98 -12.82 20.74
C SER A 60 -32.97 -13.95 20.90
N ALA A 61 -32.79 -14.78 19.86
CA ALA A 61 -31.79 -15.84 19.86
C ALA A 61 -30.37 -15.25 19.91
N PHE A 62 -30.10 -14.18 19.15
CA PHE A 62 -28.82 -13.47 19.21
C PHE A 62 -28.55 -12.90 20.60
N LEU A 63 -29.54 -12.24 21.22
CA LEU A 63 -29.38 -11.64 22.54
C LEU A 63 -29.16 -12.69 23.63
N LEU A 64 -29.86 -13.82 23.55
CA LEU A 64 -29.63 -14.95 24.46
C LEU A 64 -28.21 -15.51 24.28
N LEU A 65 -27.76 -15.71 23.03
CA LEU A 65 -26.41 -16.17 22.75
C LEU A 65 -25.35 -15.20 23.30
N HIS A 66 -25.57 -13.89 23.12
CA HIS A 66 -24.69 -12.85 23.65
C HIS A 66 -24.63 -12.89 25.18
N LEU A 67 -25.78 -13.07 25.85
CA LEU A 67 -25.85 -13.20 27.30
C LEU A 67 -25.10 -14.44 27.80
N LEU A 68 -25.18 -15.56 27.09
CA LEU A 68 -24.49 -16.81 27.47
C LEU A 68 -22.97 -16.77 27.22
N ARG A 69 -22.52 -16.03 26.18
CA ARG A 69 -21.11 -15.97 25.77
C ARG A 69 -20.31 -14.86 26.43
N HIS A 70 -20.98 -13.83 26.99
CA HIS A 70 -20.37 -12.70 27.69
C HIS A 70 -19.23 -11.97 26.94
N GLY A 71 -19.22 -12.01 25.60
CA GLY A 71 -18.19 -11.37 24.77
C GLY A 71 -18.50 -9.93 24.37
N SER A 72 -17.47 -9.10 24.16
CA SER A 72 -17.63 -7.77 23.56
C SER A 72 -17.82 -7.87 22.05
N LEU A 73 -18.82 -7.19 21.49
CA LEU A 73 -19.00 -7.09 20.04
C LEU A 73 -18.21 -5.88 19.52
N LYS A 74 -17.44 -6.07 18.45
CA LYS A 74 -16.59 -5.02 17.87
C LYS A 74 -17.37 -4.19 16.85
N ALA A 75 -17.12 -2.89 16.86
CA ALA A 75 -17.66 -1.96 15.86
C ALA A 75 -16.91 -2.11 14.52
N GLY A 76 -17.59 -1.76 13.42
CA GLY A 76 -17.04 -1.82 12.07
C GLY A 76 -18.06 -2.22 11.02
N GLU A 77 -17.64 -2.23 9.76
CA GLU A 77 -18.40 -2.76 8.63
C GLU A 77 -18.13 -4.26 8.50
N TYR A 78 -19.16 -5.08 8.39
CA TYR A 78 -19.07 -6.52 8.22
C TYR A 78 -19.71 -6.91 6.89
N GLU A 79 -19.09 -7.86 6.22
CA GLU A 79 -19.60 -8.45 4.98
C GLU A 79 -20.25 -9.80 5.30
N PHE A 80 -21.42 -10.03 4.72
CA PHE A 80 -22.11 -11.31 4.71
C PHE A 80 -22.50 -11.64 3.27
N ASP A 81 -21.86 -12.65 2.69
CA ASP A 81 -22.03 -13.07 1.29
C ASP A 81 -22.74 -14.42 1.15
N HIS A 82 -22.91 -15.16 2.24
CA HIS A 82 -23.63 -16.43 2.28
C HIS A 82 -24.42 -16.63 3.59
N PRO A 83 -25.38 -17.58 3.62
CA PRO A 83 -26.05 -17.95 4.86
C PRO A 83 -25.09 -18.59 5.88
N GLU A 84 -24.98 -17.98 7.06
CA GLU A 84 -24.13 -18.41 8.16
C GLU A 84 -24.97 -18.82 9.38
N ARG A 85 -24.40 -19.64 10.26
CA ARG A 85 -25.04 -19.94 11.54
C ARG A 85 -24.97 -18.72 12.46
N LEU A 86 -25.98 -18.57 13.32
CA LEU A 86 -26.02 -17.46 14.30
C LEU A 86 -24.76 -17.43 15.21
N THR A 87 -24.18 -18.59 15.49
CA THR A 87 -22.94 -18.72 16.26
C THR A 87 -21.71 -18.22 15.50
N GLU A 88 -21.70 -18.36 14.17
CA GLU A 88 -20.65 -17.88 13.28
C GLU A 88 -20.73 -16.37 13.14
N VAL A 89 -21.92 -15.84 12.86
CA VAL A 89 -22.19 -14.39 12.85
C VAL A 89 -21.74 -13.74 14.17
N TYR A 90 -22.12 -14.33 15.32
CA TYR A 90 -21.68 -13.83 16.62
C TYR A 90 -20.15 -13.85 16.78
N ARG A 91 -19.49 -14.91 16.30
CA ARG A 91 -18.03 -15.04 16.35
C ARG A 91 -17.35 -13.98 15.49
N HIS A 92 -17.83 -13.69 14.28
CA HIS A 92 -17.30 -12.63 13.41
C HIS A 92 -17.36 -11.27 14.12
N LEU A 93 -18.50 -10.95 14.74
CA LEU A 93 -18.70 -9.72 15.51
C LEU A 93 -17.83 -9.66 16.78
N ALA A 94 -17.61 -10.79 17.44
CA ALA A 94 -16.80 -10.84 18.67
C ALA A 94 -15.29 -10.70 18.39
N HIS A 95 -14.80 -11.31 17.31
CA HIS A 95 -13.40 -11.20 16.89
C HIS A 95 -13.10 -9.86 16.21
N GLY A 96 -14.11 -9.23 15.61
CA GLY A 96 -13.92 -8.00 14.84
C GLY A 96 -13.41 -8.25 13.44
N ASP A 97 -13.93 -9.29 12.78
CA ASP A 97 -13.63 -9.64 11.38
C ASP A 97 -14.29 -8.62 10.43
N THR A 98 -13.90 -7.35 10.53
CA THR A 98 -14.49 -6.25 9.76
C THR A 98 -14.01 -6.30 8.32
N TYR A 99 -14.92 -6.06 7.40
CA TYR A 99 -14.62 -5.87 6.00
C TYR A 99 -13.70 -4.66 5.79
N ALA A 100 -12.64 -4.86 5.02
CA ALA A 100 -11.78 -3.80 4.56
C ALA A 100 -11.22 -4.16 3.18
N ARG A 101 -11.14 -3.17 2.30
CA ARG A 101 -10.33 -3.23 1.09
C ARG A 101 -8.87 -3.10 1.51
N VAL A 102 -8.07 -4.12 1.21
CA VAL A 102 -6.65 -4.16 1.55
C VAL A 102 -5.84 -3.68 0.35
N LEU A 103 -5.23 -2.50 0.46
CA LEU A 103 -4.32 -1.94 -0.54
C LEU A 103 -2.89 -2.24 -0.13
N VAL A 104 -2.22 -3.13 -0.87
CA VAL A 104 -0.79 -3.41 -0.71
C VAL A 104 -0.03 -2.55 -1.71
N VAL A 105 0.89 -1.71 -1.21
CA VAL A 105 1.76 -0.87 -2.02
C VAL A 105 3.22 -1.30 -1.79
N PRO A 106 3.81 -2.06 -2.72
CA PRO A 106 5.23 -2.40 -2.68
C PRO A 106 6.14 -1.18 -2.79
N GLU A 107 7.36 -1.31 -2.28
CA GLU A 107 8.43 -0.32 -2.47
C GLU A 107 8.73 -0.12 -3.96
N GLY A 108 9.05 1.12 -4.35
CA GLY A 108 9.38 1.46 -5.74
C GLY A 108 8.18 1.56 -6.69
N TYR A 109 6.95 1.43 -6.19
CA TYR A 109 5.73 1.83 -6.91
C TYR A 109 5.72 3.33 -7.12
N ASN A 110 5.39 3.77 -8.34
CA ASN A 110 5.11 5.17 -8.61
C ASN A 110 3.61 5.49 -8.43
N ILE A 111 3.26 6.76 -8.53
CA ILE A 111 1.89 7.26 -8.35
C ILE A 111 0.89 6.61 -9.32
N PHE A 112 1.33 6.24 -10.53
CA PHE A 112 0.48 5.60 -11.54
C PHE A 112 0.19 4.14 -11.17
N ASP A 113 1.18 3.41 -10.65
CA ASP A 113 1.02 2.05 -10.16
C ASP A 113 0.03 2.00 -8.99
N ILE A 114 0.17 2.95 -8.05
CA ILE A 114 -0.75 3.10 -6.91
C ILE A 114 -2.16 3.42 -7.40
N ALA A 115 -2.30 4.35 -8.36
CA ALA A 115 -3.59 4.71 -8.91
C ALA A 115 -4.29 3.52 -9.59
N THR A 116 -3.54 2.67 -10.31
CA THR A 116 -4.05 1.40 -10.86
C THR A 116 -4.45 0.41 -9.77
N ALA A 117 -3.69 0.30 -8.68
CA ALA A 117 -4.04 -0.58 -7.55
C ALA A 117 -5.32 -0.12 -6.82
N VAL A 118 -5.49 1.19 -6.64
CA VAL A 118 -6.69 1.83 -6.07
C VAL A 118 -7.93 1.54 -6.91
N GLU A 119 -7.81 1.63 -8.23
CA GLU A 119 -8.91 1.33 -9.16
C GLU A 119 -9.28 -0.15 -9.18
N LYS A 120 -8.29 -1.05 -9.21
CA LYS A 120 -8.52 -2.50 -9.15
C LYS A 120 -9.26 -2.93 -7.88
N LEU A 121 -9.05 -2.24 -6.77
CA LEU A 121 -9.76 -2.48 -5.51
C LEU A 121 -11.14 -1.83 -5.43
N GLY A 122 -11.55 -1.07 -6.45
CA GLY A 122 -12.83 -0.37 -6.48
C GLY A 122 -12.94 0.74 -5.43
N ILE A 123 -11.80 1.30 -4.98
CA ILE A 123 -11.79 2.42 -4.04
C ILE A 123 -12.20 3.69 -4.78
N ASP A 124 -11.51 4.00 -5.87
CA ASP A 124 -11.73 5.18 -6.70
C ASP A 124 -11.18 4.98 -8.12
N SER A 125 -11.47 5.89 -9.05
CA SER A 125 -10.88 5.81 -10.40
C SER A 125 -9.41 6.23 -10.40
N GLN A 126 -8.63 5.69 -11.35
CA GLN A 126 -7.22 6.07 -11.52
C GLN A 126 -7.08 7.60 -11.69
N GLN A 127 -7.94 8.18 -12.53
CA GLN A 127 -7.92 9.61 -12.82
C GLN A 127 -8.20 10.47 -11.58
N ASN A 128 -9.22 10.13 -10.79
CA ASN A 128 -9.53 10.89 -9.58
C ASN A 128 -8.39 10.77 -8.56
N PHE A 129 -7.78 9.59 -8.39
CA PHE A 129 -6.63 9.44 -7.51
C PHE A 129 -5.46 10.36 -7.90
N LEU A 130 -5.10 10.41 -9.18
CA LEU A 130 -4.03 11.26 -9.68
C LEU A 130 -4.33 12.76 -9.50
N GLU A 131 -5.60 13.16 -9.69
CA GLU A 131 -6.04 14.54 -9.44
C GLU A 131 -5.95 14.91 -7.96
N GLN A 132 -6.41 14.03 -7.07
CA GLN A 132 -6.33 14.23 -5.63
C GLN A 132 -4.88 14.30 -5.13
N ALA A 133 -3.98 13.50 -5.71
CA ALA A 133 -2.57 13.53 -5.35
C ALA A 133 -1.86 14.83 -5.79
N ARG A 134 -2.41 15.55 -6.78
CA ARG A 134 -1.93 16.89 -7.17
C ARG A 134 -2.55 18.00 -6.32
N SER A 135 -3.80 17.84 -5.89
CA SER A 135 -4.50 18.85 -5.09
C SER A 135 -4.09 18.85 -3.62
N GLN A 136 -3.69 17.70 -3.07
CA GLN A 136 -3.37 17.52 -1.64
C GLN A 136 -1.90 17.66 -1.28
N ILE A 137 -1.10 18.32 -2.12
CA ILE A 137 0.32 18.61 -1.83
C ILE A 137 0.54 19.34 -0.50
N ALA A 138 -0.48 20.03 0.02
CA ALA A 138 -0.44 20.67 1.33
C ALA A 138 -0.11 19.70 2.48
N LEU A 139 -0.36 18.39 2.33
CA LEU A 139 -0.07 17.37 3.34
C LEU A 139 1.42 17.12 3.59
N VAL A 140 2.30 17.58 2.69
CA VAL A 140 3.77 17.40 2.80
C VAL A 140 4.52 18.72 2.78
N ARG A 141 3.83 19.86 2.68
CA ARG A 141 4.48 21.18 2.58
C ARG A 141 5.26 21.59 3.81
N ASP A 142 4.97 20.98 4.95
CA ASP A 142 5.69 21.15 6.21
C ASP A 142 7.11 20.55 6.16
N ILE A 143 7.33 19.54 5.32
CA ILE A 143 8.62 18.86 5.15
C ILE A 143 9.27 19.12 3.79
N ASP A 144 8.48 19.39 2.73
CA ASP A 144 8.98 19.76 1.41
C ASP A 144 8.04 20.74 0.69
N SER A 145 8.49 21.98 0.55
CA SER A 145 7.74 23.05 -0.11
C SER A 145 7.86 23.06 -1.65
N ARG A 146 8.72 22.21 -2.25
CA ARG A 146 9.00 22.21 -3.70
C ARG A 146 8.13 21.24 -4.49
N VAL A 147 7.35 20.38 -3.82
CA VAL A 147 6.64 19.29 -4.50
C VAL A 147 5.56 19.76 -5.48
N PRO A 148 5.58 19.29 -6.75
CA PRO A 148 4.46 19.49 -7.67
C PRO A 148 3.37 18.43 -7.51
N THR A 149 3.70 17.27 -6.94
CA THR A 149 2.82 16.11 -6.71
C THR A 149 3.25 15.37 -5.43
N LEU A 150 2.45 14.42 -4.96
CA LEU A 150 2.82 13.56 -3.83
C LEU A 150 3.72 12.35 -4.21
N GLU A 151 4.31 12.32 -5.41
CA GLU A 151 5.26 11.25 -5.78
C GLU A 151 6.45 11.25 -4.81
N GLY A 152 6.81 10.07 -4.30
CA GLY A 152 7.83 9.90 -3.26
C GLY A 152 7.31 9.98 -1.83
N TYR A 153 6.09 10.46 -1.62
CA TYR A 153 5.49 10.69 -0.30
C TYR A 153 4.30 9.77 0.01
N LEU A 154 3.90 8.93 -0.95
CA LEU A 154 2.87 7.91 -0.77
C LEU A 154 3.54 6.63 -0.27
N TYR A 155 3.79 6.56 1.03
CA TYR A 155 4.66 5.53 1.63
C TYR A 155 4.24 4.08 1.30
N PRO A 156 5.17 3.19 0.96
CA PRO A 156 4.88 1.78 0.70
C PRO A 156 4.50 1.04 1.99
N ASP A 157 3.30 0.48 2.04
CA ASP A 157 2.80 -0.34 3.16
C ASP A 157 1.54 -1.11 2.74
N THR A 158 0.98 -1.88 3.66
CA THR A 158 -0.35 -2.49 3.56
C THR A 158 -1.39 -1.65 4.31
N TYR A 159 -2.32 -1.07 3.56
CA TYR A 159 -3.37 -0.21 4.09
C TYR A 159 -4.72 -0.92 4.08
N ARG A 160 -5.56 -0.63 5.08
CA ARG A 160 -6.92 -1.18 5.20
C ARG A 160 -7.94 -0.05 5.15
N PHE A 161 -8.83 -0.09 4.16
CA PHE A 161 -9.84 0.94 3.94
C PHE A 161 -11.26 0.36 3.99
N SER A 162 -12.18 1.05 4.64
CA SER A 162 -13.62 0.76 4.55
C SER A 162 -14.16 1.07 3.15
N ARG A 163 -15.36 0.59 2.81
CA ARG A 163 -15.93 0.83 1.47
C ARG A 163 -16.23 2.30 1.16
N LYS A 164 -16.41 3.11 2.21
CA LYS A 164 -16.77 4.53 2.11
C LYS A 164 -15.57 5.43 1.86
N GLN A 165 -14.37 4.97 2.22
CA GLN A 165 -13.14 5.74 2.02
C GLN A 165 -12.80 5.82 0.53
N LYS A 166 -12.30 6.99 0.13
CA LYS A 166 -12.01 7.36 -1.26
C LYS A 166 -10.56 7.81 -1.42
N ALA A 167 -10.18 8.22 -2.63
CA ALA A 167 -8.81 8.64 -2.92
C ALA A 167 -8.22 9.63 -1.89
N PRO A 168 -8.95 10.64 -1.38
CA PRO A 168 -8.39 11.53 -0.36
C PRO A 168 -8.01 10.84 0.94
N ASP A 169 -8.80 9.87 1.41
CA ASP A 169 -8.52 9.12 2.64
C ASP A 169 -7.30 8.21 2.45
N VAL A 170 -7.15 7.62 1.27
CA VAL A 170 -5.98 6.80 0.91
C VAL A 170 -4.72 7.64 0.95
N ILE A 171 -4.72 8.77 0.25
CA ILE A 171 -3.58 9.69 0.19
C ILE A 171 -3.20 10.18 1.59
N ALA A 172 -4.18 10.63 2.38
CA ALA A 172 -3.92 11.10 3.73
C ALA A 172 -3.31 10.00 4.63
N ALA A 173 -3.76 8.76 4.51
CA ALA A 173 -3.20 7.63 5.25
C ALA A 173 -1.75 7.33 4.83
N MET A 174 -1.46 7.32 3.53
CA MET A 174 -0.12 7.06 3.00
C MET A 174 0.87 8.16 3.37
N VAL A 175 0.47 9.43 3.25
CA VAL A 175 1.31 10.57 3.64
C VAL A 175 1.53 10.59 5.15
N LYS A 176 0.49 10.29 5.95
CA LYS A 176 0.66 10.15 7.41
C LYS A 176 1.68 9.06 7.74
N ARG A 177 1.66 7.94 7.02
CA ARG A 177 2.63 6.85 7.20
C ARG A 177 4.04 7.30 6.83
N PHE A 178 4.19 8.05 5.73
CA PHE A 178 5.46 8.67 5.36
C PHE A 178 6.01 9.54 6.50
N HIS A 179 5.19 10.44 7.05
CA HIS A 179 5.59 11.31 8.16
C HIS A 179 6.07 10.53 9.38
N GLN A 180 5.39 9.43 9.73
CA GLN A 180 5.80 8.57 10.85
C GLN A 180 7.18 7.96 10.61
N GLU A 181 7.43 7.44 9.41
CA GLU A 181 8.69 6.79 9.08
C GLU A 181 9.82 7.80 8.91
N ALA A 182 9.56 8.93 8.25
CA ALA A 182 10.49 10.05 8.14
C ALA A 182 10.93 10.55 9.53
N HIS A 183 9.98 10.73 10.45
CA HIS A 183 10.31 11.09 11.84
C HIS A 183 11.10 9.98 12.55
N ALA A 184 10.72 8.71 12.38
CA ALA A 184 11.37 7.58 13.03
C ALA A 184 12.84 7.39 12.61
N ILE A 185 13.16 7.69 11.35
CA ILE A 185 14.54 7.64 10.83
C ILE A 185 15.31 8.95 11.01
N GLY A 186 14.68 10.00 11.54
CA GLY A 186 15.30 11.31 11.73
C GLY A 186 15.54 12.08 10.44
N LEU A 187 14.71 11.87 9.41
CA LEU A 187 14.79 12.58 8.13
C LEU A 187 14.52 14.07 8.35
N THR A 188 15.56 14.87 8.17
CA THR A 188 15.55 16.33 8.38
C THR A 188 16.42 17.02 7.32
N GLY A 189 16.33 18.35 7.21
CA GLY A 189 17.12 19.11 6.26
C GLY A 189 16.50 19.12 4.86
N ASP A 190 17.26 18.74 3.83
CA ASP A 190 16.81 18.76 2.44
C ASP A 190 16.01 17.49 2.09
N VAL A 191 14.81 17.37 2.66
CA VAL A 191 13.91 16.21 2.50
C VAL A 191 13.66 15.91 1.01
N HIS A 192 13.39 16.92 0.20
CA HIS A 192 13.17 16.77 -1.25
C HIS A 192 14.29 16.01 -1.95
N SER A 193 15.54 16.44 -1.74
CA SER A 193 16.71 15.84 -2.39
C SER A 193 16.94 14.43 -1.87
N VAL A 194 16.71 14.18 -0.58
CA VAL A 194 16.84 12.85 0.01
C VAL A 194 15.79 11.88 -0.53
N VAL A 195 14.52 12.28 -0.57
CA VAL A 195 13.43 11.44 -1.11
C VAL A 195 13.63 11.22 -2.62
N THR A 196 14.09 12.23 -3.34
CA THR A 196 14.42 12.11 -4.77
C THR A 196 15.54 11.11 -5.00
N MET A 197 16.66 11.23 -4.27
CA MET A 197 17.77 10.28 -4.33
C MET A 197 17.32 8.87 -3.94
N ALA A 198 16.58 8.73 -2.84
CA ALA A 198 16.05 7.45 -2.37
C ALA A 198 15.16 6.79 -3.43
N SER A 199 14.32 7.55 -4.13
CA SER A 199 13.47 7.01 -5.20
C SER A 199 14.26 6.52 -6.42
N ILE A 200 15.43 7.08 -6.69
CA ILE A 200 16.33 6.62 -7.75
C ILE A 200 17.03 5.34 -7.30
N VAL A 201 17.61 5.33 -6.09
CA VAL A 201 18.28 4.16 -5.50
C VAL A 201 17.33 2.95 -5.43
N GLU A 202 16.07 3.16 -5.02
CA GLU A 202 15.05 2.10 -4.95
C GLU A 202 14.80 1.44 -6.32
N LYS A 203 14.84 2.20 -7.40
CA LYS A 203 14.61 1.66 -8.75
C LYS A 203 15.86 1.04 -9.37
N GLU A 204 17.03 1.29 -8.80
CA GLU A 204 18.32 0.88 -9.37
C GLU A 204 18.79 -0.47 -8.81
N THR A 205 18.56 -0.75 -7.53
CA THR A 205 18.99 -2.03 -6.93
C THR A 205 17.93 -2.63 -6.02
N ALA A 206 17.70 -3.94 -6.19
CA ALA A 206 16.90 -4.75 -5.30
C ALA A 206 17.73 -5.36 -4.15
N VAL A 207 19.06 -5.21 -4.16
CA VAL A 207 19.96 -5.78 -3.16
C VAL A 207 20.13 -4.79 -2.01
N PRO A 208 19.67 -5.10 -0.77
CA PRO A 208 19.70 -4.16 0.33
C PRO A 208 21.10 -3.63 0.66
N ASP A 209 22.11 -4.52 0.66
CA ASP A 209 23.49 -4.18 1.03
C ASP A 209 24.19 -3.26 0.02
N GLU A 210 23.68 -3.19 -1.22
CA GLU A 210 24.25 -2.34 -2.27
C GLU A 210 23.67 -0.92 -2.26
N ARG A 211 22.49 -0.71 -1.67
CA ARG A 211 21.80 0.59 -1.67
C ARG A 211 22.70 1.75 -1.19
N PRO A 212 23.46 1.62 -0.07
CA PRO A 212 24.37 2.69 0.35
C PRO A 212 25.50 2.97 -0.64
N VAL A 213 26.00 1.94 -1.34
CA VAL A 213 27.06 2.08 -2.34
C VAL A 213 26.52 2.75 -3.61
N VAL A 214 25.34 2.34 -4.08
CA VAL A 214 24.63 2.97 -5.20
C VAL A 214 24.33 4.44 -4.91
N ALA A 215 23.82 4.76 -3.71
CA ALA A 215 23.64 6.14 -3.26
C ALA A 215 24.96 6.92 -3.29
N GLY A 216 26.05 6.31 -2.79
CA GLY A 216 27.40 6.88 -2.86
C GLY A 216 27.86 7.22 -4.29
N VAL A 217 27.61 6.33 -5.26
CA VAL A 217 27.92 6.60 -6.68
C VAL A 217 27.17 7.81 -7.19
N PHE A 218 25.85 7.90 -6.95
CA PHE A 218 25.06 9.03 -7.42
C PHE A 218 25.49 10.36 -6.75
N TYR A 219 25.77 10.37 -5.45
CA TYR A 219 26.31 11.56 -4.79
C TYR A 219 27.69 11.97 -5.32
N ASN A 220 28.58 11.02 -5.60
CA ASN A 220 29.88 11.29 -6.21
C ASN A 220 29.72 11.92 -7.60
N ARG A 221 28.80 11.40 -8.42
CA ARG A 221 28.48 11.98 -9.73
C ARG A 221 27.95 13.40 -9.60
N LEU A 222 27.01 13.66 -8.68
CA LEU A 222 26.50 15.00 -8.43
C LEU A 222 27.63 15.97 -8.04
N ALA A 223 28.52 15.57 -7.14
CA ALA A 223 29.65 16.40 -6.71
C ALA A 223 30.62 16.73 -7.85
N GLN A 224 30.76 15.83 -8.83
CA GLN A 224 31.62 16.00 -10.00
C GLN A 224 30.89 16.55 -11.23
N HIS A 225 29.63 16.97 -11.09
CA HIS A 225 28.80 17.46 -12.21
C HIS A 225 28.65 16.45 -13.36
N VAL A 226 28.74 15.16 -13.03
CA VAL A 226 28.49 14.06 -13.96
C VAL A 226 26.99 13.74 -13.95
N ALA A 227 26.42 13.53 -15.12
CA ALA A 227 25.03 13.11 -15.27
C ALA A 227 24.74 11.80 -14.52
N LEU A 228 23.55 11.63 -13.94
CA LEU A 228 23.22 10.41 -13.20
C LEU A 228 23.03 9.20 -14.14
N ASP A 229 22.62 9.44 -15.39
CA ASP A 229 22.45 8.42 -16.44
C ASP A 229 21.68 7.17 -15.99
N THR A 230 20.57 7.35 -15.28
CA THR A 230 19.74 6.26 -14.74
C THR A 230 18.46 6.08 -15.57
N ASP A 231 18.28 4.88 -16.11
CA ASP A 231 17.13 4.44 -16.92
C ASP A 231 15.76 4.67 -16.22
N PRO A 232 15.59 4.34 -14.93
CA PRO A 232 14.36 4.63 -14.18
C PRO A 232 13.82 6.06 -14.33
N THR A 233 14.69 7.06 -14.38
CA THR A 233 14.28 8.47 -14.53
C THR A 233 13.73 8.77 -15.93
N VAL A 234 14.26 8.11 -16.95
CA VAL A 234 13.77 8.18 -18.33
C VAL A 234 12.43 7.47 -18.47
N ILE A 235 12.26 6.31 -17.82
CA ILE A 235 10.97 5.61 -17.74
C ILE A 235 9.92 6.53 -17.14
N TYR A 236 10.24 7.15 -16.00
CA TYR A 236 9.31 8.04 -15.33
C TYR A 236 8.98 9.28 -16.18
N ALA A 237 9.96 9.85 -16.89
CA ALA A 237 9.72 10.89 -17.87
C ALA A 237 8.74 10.45 -18.99
N ALA A 238 8.86 9.21 -19.47
CA ALA A 238 7.96 8.65 -20.48
C ALA A 238 6.55 8.38 -19.92
N LEU A 239 6.43 7.98 -18.64
CA LEU A 239 5.14 7.81 -17.95
C LEU A 239 4.41 9.15 -17.82
N LEU A 240 5.11 10.20 -17.37
CA LEU A 240 4.55 11.55 -17.28
C LEU A 240 4.04 12.07 -18.63
N ALA A 241 4.69 11.69 -19.73
CA ALA A 241 4.31 12.06 -21.08
C ALA A 241 3.25 11.12 -21.72
N ASN A 242 2.80 10.07 -21.01
CA ASN A 242 1.94 9.01 -21.53
C ASN A 242 2.49 8.33 -22.80
N ARG A 243 3.80 8.04 -22.81
CA ARG A 243 4.55 7.47 -23.94
C ARG A 243 5.28 6.17 -23.60
N TYR A 244 5.24 5.74 -22.34
CA TYR A 244 5.91 4.51 -21.93
C TYR A 244 5.21 3.30 -22.55
N ARG A 245 6.00 2.43 -23.19
CA ARG A 245 5.52 1.27 -23.97
C ARG A 245 5.87 -0.07 -23.32
N GLY A 246 6.27 -0.06 -22.05
CA GLY A 246 6.76 -1.25 -21.33
C GLY A 246 8.26 -1.53 -21.54
N THR A 247 8.94 -0.76 -22.40
CA THR A 247 10.40 -0.80 -22.56
C THR A 247 10.94 0.57 -22.98
N ILE A 248 12.21 0.83 -22.72
CA ILE A 248 12.91 2.06 -23.11
C ILE A 248 13.48 1.88 -24.52
N TYR A 249 13.18 2.84 -25.41
CA TYR A 249 13.81 2.91 -26.72
C TYR A 249 14.83 4.04 -26.79
N ALA A 250 15.73 3.98 -27.78
CA ALA A 250 16.69 5.07 -28.03
C ALA A 250 16.01 6.43 -28.26
N SER A 251 14.76 6.46 -28.73
CA SER A 251 13.96 7.68 -28.83
C SER A 251 13.64 8.30 -27.48
N ASP A 252 13.47 7.47 -26.45
CA ASP A 252 13.06 7.89 -25.10
C ASP A 252 14.27 8.45 -24.35
N LEU A 253 15.47 7.87 -24.54
CA LEU A 253 16.73 8.44 -24.06
C LEU A 253 17.00 9.85 -24.63
N ARG A 254 16.52 10.14 -25.85
CA ARG A 254 16.64 11.46 -26.48
C ARG A 254 15.50 12.41 -26.14
N TYR A 255 14.44 11.96 -25.46
CA TYR A 255 13.29 12.80 -25.14
C TYR A 255 13.68 13.93 -24.17
N THR A 256 13.24 15.16 -24.46
CA THR A 256 13.47 16.31 -23.57
C THR A 256 12.45 16.29 -22.44
N SER A 257 12.92 16.00 -21.23
CA SER A 257 12.15 16.11 -19.98
C SER A 257 13.11 16.49 -18.86
N PRO A 258 12.70 17.30 -17.88
CA PRO A 258 13.56 17.62 -16.75
C PRO A 258 13.87 16.38 -15.88
N TYR A 259 13.09 15.31 -15.99
CA TYR A 259 13.37 14.02 -15.35
C TYR A 259 14.41 13.18 -16.10
N ASN A 260 14.76 13.50 -17.34
CA ASN A 260 15.74 12.71 -18.10
C ASN A 260 17.16 13.05 -17.64
N THR A 261 17.74 12.24 -16.76
CA THR A 261 19.08 12.48 -16.21
C THR A 261 20.22 12.28 -17.19
N TYR A 262 19.98 11.68 -18.38
CA TYR A 262 20.98 11.64 -19.46
C TYR A 262 21.18 13.01 -20.12
N ARG A 263 20.16 13.88 -20.04
CA ARG A 263 20.15 15.18 -20.71
C ARG A 263 20.26 16.35 -19.76
N ASN A 264 19.92 16.15 -18.49
CA ASN A 264 19.94 17.18 -17.46
C ASN A 264 20.82 16.68 -16.30
N PRO A 265 22.08 17.13 -16.22
CA PRO A 265 22.93 16.84 -15.07
C PRO A 265 22.31 17.38 -13.77
N GLY A 266 22.46 16.63 -12.69
CA GLY A 266 21.83 16.93 -11.40
C GLY A 266 20.70 15.97 -11.04
N LEU A 267 20.04 16.25 -9.92
CA LEU A 267 18.82 15.55 -9.53
C LEU A 267 17.65 15.98 -10.42
N PRO A 268 16.71 15.07 -10.72
CA PRO A 268 15.44 15.45 -11.35
C PRO A 268 14.63 16.38 -10.42
N PRO A 269 13.56 17.05 -10.91
CA PRO A 269 12.76 17.99 -10.12
C PRO A 269 11.99 17.39 -8.93
N GLY A 270 12.06 16.07 -8.74
CA GLY A 270 11.39 15.36 -7.68
C GLY A 270 11.53 13.85 -7.81
N PRO A 271 10.93 13.09 -6.90
CA PRO A 271 11.02 11.63 -6.88
C PRO A 271 10.37 10.98 -8.10
N ILE A 272 10.81 9.75 -8.42
CA ILE A 272 10.29 8.94 -9.54
C ILE A 272 9.49 7.71 -9.10
N SER A 273 9.47 7.44 -7.79
CA SER A 273 8.75 6.35 -7.14
C SER A 273 8.67 6.62 -5.63
N ASN A 274 7.95 5.78 -4.90
CA ASN A 274 7.83 5.84 -3.44
C ASN A 274 8.87 4.90 -2.79
N PRO A 275 9.93 5.43 -2.18
CA PRO A 275 11.02 4.64 -1.63
C PRO A 275 10.65 3.98 -0.30
N GLY A 276 11.25 2.82 -0.04
CA GLY A 276 11.22 2.16 1.25
C GLY A 276 12.14 2.82 2.29
N LYS A 277 12.07 2.31 3.52
CA LYS A 277 12.92 2.76 4.63
C LYS A 277 14.41 2.63 4.31
N ASP A 278 14.83 1.51 3.72
CA ASP A 278 16.24 1.23 3.46
C ASP A 278 16.83 2.17 2.41
N SER A 279 16.07 2.51 1.37
CA SER A 279 16.48 3.48 0.35
C SER A 279 16.53 4.91 0.90
N LEU A 280 15.61 5.29 1.79
CA LEU A 280 15.69 6.56 2.51
C LEU A 280 16.95 6.63 3.38
N MET A 281 17.25 5.57 4.13
CA MET A 281 18.46 5.47 4.96
C MET A 281 19.74 5.51 4.11
N ALA A 282 19.76 4.82 2.97
CA ALA A 282 20.90 4.83 2.05
C ALA A 282 21.15 6.23 1.45
N ALA A 283 20.09 6.99 1.15
CA ALA A 283 20.20 8.37 0.70
C ALA A 283 20.68 9.31 1.83
N MET A 284 20.23 9.12 3.07
CA MET A 284 20.68 9.91 4.23
C MET A 284 22.14 9.60 4.63
N HIS A 285 22.55 8.35 4.49
CA HIS A 285 23.84 7.83 4.93
C HIS A 285 24.53 7.01 3.83
N PRO A 286 24.93 7.64 2.72
CA PRO A 286 25.56 6.94 1.61
C PRO A 286 26.94 6.39 2.02
N ALA A 287 27.35 5.28 1.40
CA ALA A 287 28.68 4.74 1.59
C ALA A 287 29.74 5.71 1.02
N LYS A 288 30.78 5.98 1.82
CA LYS A 288 31.91 6.80 1.39
C LYS A 288 32.83 5.97 0.49
N THR A 289 32.75 6.21 -0.81
CA THR A 289 33.54 5.52 -1.83
C THR A 289 33.97 6.51 -2.91
N ASP A 290 34.88 6.12 -3.79
CA ASP A 290 35.25 6.90 -4.98
C ASP A 290 34.58 6.36 -6.26
N TYR A 291 33.57 5.50 -6.11
CA TYR A 291 32.93 4.87 -7.27
C TYR A 291 32.10 5.90 -8.04
N LEU A 292 32.19 5.82 -9.37
CA LEU A 292 31.43 6.65 -10.31
C LEU A 292 30.56 5.83 -11.26
N TYR A 293 30.77 4.52 -11.34
CA TYR A 293 30.03 3.66 -12.25
C TYR A 293 29.75 2.32 -11.60
N PHE A 294 28.63 1.72 -11.98
CA PHE A 294 28.29 0.35 -11.65
C PHE A 294 27.63 -0.33 -12.85
N VAL A 295 27.74 -1.66 -12.92
CA VAL A 295 27.08 -2.50 -13.92
C VAL A 295 26.75 -3.83 -13.28
N SER A 296 25.65 -4.46 -13.70
CA SER A 296 25.28 -5.79 -13.20
C SER A 296 26.41 -6.81 -13.44
N ASP A 297 26.55 -7.74 -12.50
CA ASP A 297 27.47 -8.87 -12.61
C ASP A 297 26.84 -10.15 -13.19
N ASN A 298 25.58 -10.08 -13.62
CA ASN A 298 24.74 -11.20 -14.09
C ASN A 298 24.39 -12.26 -13.02
N GLN A 299 24.64 -11.97 -11.74
CA GLN A 299 24.32 -12.85 -10.59
C GLN A 299 23.36 -12.17 -9.60
N GLY A 300 22.82 -11.01 -9.97
CA GLY A 300 21.91 -10.22 -9.15
C GLY A 300 22.59 -9.09 -8.36
N HIS A 301 23.90 -8.92 -8.52
CA HIS A 301 24.71 -7.88 -7.85
C HIS A 301 25.31 -6.90 -8.86
N HIS A 302 26.04 -5.91 -8.35
CA HIS A 302 26.73 -4.90 -9.16
C HIS A 302 28.24 -4.91 -8.97
N ARG A 303 28.97 -4.70 -10.07
CA ARG A 303 30.40 -4.37 -10.07
C ARG A 303 30.57 -2.86 -10.07
N PHE A 304 31.15 -2.33 -9.01
CA PHE A 304 31.44 -0.90 -8.87
C PHE A 304 32.83 -0.56 -9.40
N SER A 305 32.96 0.62 -10.00
CA SER A 305 34.21 1.06 -10.65
C SER A 305 34.43 2.56 -10.50
N LYS A 306 35.70 2.96 -10.39
CA LYS A 306 36.10 4.36 -10.17
C LYS A 306 36.29 5.11 -11.48
N THR A 307 36.72 4.41 -12.52
CA THR A 307 37.06 5.01 -13.82
C THR A 307 36.19 4.45 -14.95
N LEU A 308 36.04 5.25 -16.01
CA LEU A 308 35.32 4.81 -17.21
C LEU A 308 35.98 3.60 -17.87
N GLU A 309 37.31 3.51 -17.84
CA GLU A 309 38.04 2.38 -18.43
C GLU A 309 37.76 1.06 -17.67
N GLU A 310 37.73 1.11 -16.34
CA GLU A 310 37.35 -0.03 -15.50
C GLU A 310 35.88 -0.42 -15.74
N HIS A 311 34.98 0.57 -15.83
CA HIS A 311 33.59 0.34 -16.15
C HIS A 311 33.41 -0.34 -17.50
N GLN A 312 34.12 0.09 -18.55
CA GLN A 312 34.05 -0.52 -19.87
C GLN A 312 34.53 -1.98 -19.87
N LYS A 313 35.56 -2.31 -19.08
CA LYS A 313 36.00 -3.70 -18.88
C LYS A 313 34.91 -4.53 -18.20
N ASN A 314 34.25 -3.99 -17.16
CA ASN A 314 33.14 -4.67 -16.49
C ASN A 314 31.92 -4.86 -17.43
N VAL A 315 31.60 -3.87 -18.26
CA VAL A 315 30.53 -3.97 -19.27
C VAL A 315 30.84 -5.03 -20.32
N ALA A 316 32.10 -5.11 -20.79
CA ALA A 316 32.51 -6.14 -21.73
C ALA A 316 32.39 -7.56 -21.13
N ALA A 317 32.81 -7.73 -19.87
CA ALA A 317 32.67 -8.99 -19.14
C ALA A 317 31.20 -9.39 -18.95
N TYR A 318 30.33 -8.44 -18.58
CA TYR A 318 28.88 -8.66 -18.47
C TYR A 318 28.27 -9.12 -19.81
N ARG A 319 28.60 -8.42 -20.92
CA ARG A 319 28.08 -8.79 -22.25
C ARG A 319 28.53 -10.18 -22.70
N HIS A 320 29.75 -10.58 -22.37
CA HIS A 320 30.24 -11.92 -22.65
C HIS A 320 29.45 -12.97 -21.87
N ALA A 321 29.27 -12.76 -20.56
CA ALA A 321 28.53 -13.69 -19.70
C ALA A 321 27.05 -13.85 -20.10
N VAL A 322 26.40 -12.77 -20.55
CA VAL A 322 25.01 -12.83 -21.05
C VAL A 322 24.96 -13.47 -22.45
N GLY A 323 25.95 -13.23 -23.30
CA GLY A 323 26.04 -13.80 -24.65
C GLY A 323 26.31 -15.31 -24.67
N GLU A 324 27.01 -15.85 -23.67
CA GLU A 324 27.24 -17.29 -23.50
C GLU A 324 26.07 -18.04 -22.84
N GLY A 325 25.10 -17.32 -22.27
CA GLY A 325 23.92 -17.87 -21.60
C GLY A 325 22.68 -18.01 -22.48
N ASN A 326 22.76 -17.64 -23.76
CA ASN A 326 21.72 -17.80 -24.80
C ASN A 326 22.16 -18.81 -25.85
#